data_AF-A0AAD9MZ52-F1
#
_entry.id   AF-A0AAD9MZ52-F1
#
_cell.length_a   1.000
_cell.length_b   1.000
_cell.length_c   1.000
_cell.angle_alpha   90.00
_cell.angle_beta   90.00
_cell.angle_gamma   90.00
#
_symmetry.space_group_name_H-M   'P 1'
#
loop_
_entity.id
_entity.type
_entity.pdbx_description
1 polymer ?
#
loop_
_entity_poly.entity_id
_entity_poly.type
_entity_poly.pdbx_seq_one_letter_code
_entity_poly.pdbx_strand_id
1 'polypeptide(L)'
;EMLHELEAIFWIDASIRPRVTNLSRWTEVFDVARTSGVVQFDHTGHNIYHCTHPAMFSYLPADPESTKNTEMLGAGAILIYRTEKVYWEIVHWHYLCGLTPDCLTPPGHISNCDKVTPNVTFCHRYDQSSLDILVTNSLSHNRTLYTAPENFILVQRYVTSNFPLKKCNTDNMSA
;
A
#
# COMPACT_ATOMS: atom_id res chain seq x y z
N GLU A 1 14.84 8.56 -4.27
CA GLU A 1 14.97 10.00 -4.56
C GLU A 1 13.97 10.84 -3.75
N MET A 2 12.66 10.66 -3.92
CA MET A 2 11.68 11.48 -3.17
C MET A 2 11.80 11.41 -1.62
N LEU A 3 11.95 10.20 -1.04
CA LEU A 3 12.16 10.05 0.43
C LEU A 3 13.56 10.49 0.87
N HIS A 4 14.45 10.87 -0.05
CA HIS A 4 15.72 11.47 0.33
C HIS A 4 15.58 12.99 0.54
N GLU A 5 14.62 13.63 -0.13
CA GLU A 5 14.45 15.09 -0.12
C GLU A 5 13.26 15.54 0.75
N LEU A 6 12.19 14.75 0.78
CA LEU A 6 10.95 15.08 1.47
C LEU A 6 10.86 14.39 2.83
N GLU A 7 10.23 15.08 3.79
CA GLU A 7 9.95 14.53 5.12
C GLU A 7 8.85 13.46 5.08
N ALA A 8 7.89 13.59 4.17
CA ALA A 8 6.83 12.63 3.96
C ALA A 8 6.39 12.60 2.50
N ILE A 9 5.87 11.46 2.06
CA ILE A 9 5.27 11.26 0.74
C ILE A 9 3.90 10.66 0.93
N PHE A 10 2.92 11.20 0.22
CA PHE A 10 1.66 10.53 0.01
C PHE A 10 1.65 9.88 -1.37
N TRP A 11 1.82 8.57 -1.41
CA TRP A 11 1.72 7.78 -2.63
C TRP A 11 0.26 7.43 -2.91
N ILE A 12 -0.20 7.74 -4.12
CA ILE A 12 -1.57 7.47 -4.58
C ILE A 12 -1.50 6.89 -6.00
N ASP A 13 -2.02 5.69 -6.19
CA ASP A 13 -2.18 5.07 -7.50
C ASP A 13 -3.19 5.86 -8.33
N ALA A 14 -2.85 6.11 -9.60
CA ALA A 14 -3.73 6.74 -10.58
C ALA A 14 -5.06 5.97 -10.79
N SER A 15 -5.13 4.69 -10.42
CA SER A 15 -6.34 3.87 -10.50
C SER A 15 -7.36 4.13 -9.38
N ILE A 16 -6.97 4.84 -8.30
CA ILE A 16 -7.82 5.06 -7.14
C ILE A 16 -8.30 6.51 -7.01
N ARG A 17 -9.44 6.70 -6.34
CA ARG A 17 -10.03 8.00 -6.04
C ARG A 17 -10.35 8.05 -4.54
N PRO A 18 -9.43 8.58 -3.72
CA PRO A 18 -9.68 8.77 -2.30
C PRO A 18 -10.69 9.92 -2.11
N ARG A 19 -11.79 9.64 -1.40
CA ARG A 19 -12.78 10.64 -0.98
C ARG A 19 -12.75 10.77 0.53
N VAL A 20 -12.22 11.88 1.04
CA VAL A 20 -12.24 12.16 2.48
C VAL A 20 -13.69 12.36 2.92
N THR A 21 -14.15 11.54 3.86
CA THR A 21 -15.51 11.55 4.40
C THR A 21 -15.60 12.32 5.70
N ASN A 22 -14.49 12.44 6.44
CA ASN A 22 -14.46 13.18 7.70
C ASN A 22 -13.16 13.96 7.88
N LEU A 23 -13.20 15.26 7.55
CA LEU A 23 -12.04 16.16 7.63
C LEU A 23 -11.54 16.38 9.06
N SER A 24 -12.37 16.23 10.09
CA SER A 24 -11.92 16.48 11.47
C SER A 24 -10.95 15.42 11.99
N ARG A 25 -10.86 14.26 11.33
CA ARG A 25 -9.97 13.15 11.72
C ARG A 25 -8.57 13.22 11.10
N TRP A 26 -8.24 14.28 10.35
CA TRP A 26 -6.89 14.46 9.80
C TRP A 26 -5.80 14.46 10.87
N THR A 27 -6.08 15.05 12.04
CA THR A 27 -5.13 15.05 13.15
C THR A 27 -4.77 13.62 13.57
N GLU A 28 -5.76 12.73 13.68
CA GLU A 28 -5.53 11.32 14.01
C GLU A 28 -4.68 10.62 12.95
N VAL A 29 -4.90 10.89 11.66
CA VAL A 29 -4.05 10.36 10.58
C VAL A 29 -2.60 10.80 10.74
N PHE A 30 -2.36 12.07 11.04
CA PHE A 30 -1.00 12.57 11.26
C PHE A 30 -0.38 12.05 12.56
N ASP A 31 -1.17 11.81 13.61
CA ASP A 31 -0.68 11.24 14.86
C ASP A 31 -0.22 9.79 14.66
N VAL A 32 -0.99 8.99 13.90
CA VAL A 32 -0.56 7.66 13.45
C VAL A 32 0.71 7.79 12.62
N ALA A 33 0.72 8.63 11.57
CA ALA A 33 1.86 8.77 10.67
C ALA A 33 3.15 9.21 11.37
N ARG A 34 3.07 10.12 12.35
CA ARG A 34 4.24 10.56 13.13
C ARG A 34 4.75 9.49 14.07
N THR A 35 3.87 8.63 14.59
CA THR A 35 4.23 7.59 15.55
C THR A 35 4.80 6.35 14.87
N SER A 36 4.15 5.88 13.80
CA SER A 36 4.52 4.64 13.11
C SER A 36 5.38 4.87 11.87
N GLY A 37 5.34 6.08 11.32
CA GLY A 37 6.00 6.42 10.07
C GLY A 37 5.22 6.03 8.82
N VAL A 38 4.08 5.33 8.93
CA VAL A 38 3.31 4.86 7.77
C VAL A 38 1.81 4.79 8.06
N VAL A 39 1.00 5.17 7.09
CA VAL A 39 -0.46 5.03 7.12
C VAL A 39 -0.97 4.49 5.80
N GLN A 40 -1.71 3.37 5.87
CA GLN A 40 -2.45 2.78 4.77
C GLN A 40 -3.95 3.12 4.92
N PHE A 41 -4.61 3.35 3.79
CA PHE A 41 -5.95 3.95 3.74
C PHE A 41 -7.05 3.02 3.20
N ASP A 42 -6.71 1.81 2.77
CA ASP A 42 -7.63 0.92 2.04
C ASP A 42 -7.67 -0.47 2.71
N HIS A 43 -8.85 -0.94 3.08
CA HIS A 43 -9.07 -2.27 3.64
C HIS A 43 -9.46 -3.23 2.52
N THR A 44 -8.76 -4.35 2.39
CA THR A 44 -9.03 -5.31 1.30
C THR A 44 -9.94 -6.45 1.73
N GLY A 45 -10.05 -6.72 3.04
CA GLY A 45 -10.74 -7.89 3.57
C GLY A 45 -10.04 -9.22 3.27
N HIS A 46 -8.79 -9.20 2.78
CA HIS A 46 -8.00 -10.39 2.53
C HIS A 46 -6.85 -10.51 3.54
N ASN A 47 -6.35 -11.71 3.83
CA ASN A 47 -5.20 -11.88 4.72
C ASN A 47 -3.87 -11.83 3.95
N ILE A 48 -2.84 -11.27 4.58
CA ILE A 48 -1.49 -11.18 4.00
C ILE A 48 -0.99 -12.54 3.55
N TYR A 49 -1.12 -13.56 4.41
CA TYR A 49 -0.68 -14.92 4.13
C TYR A 49 -1.36 -15.52 2.88
N HIS A 50 -2.67 -15.34 2.71
CA HIS A 50 -3.41 -15.90 1.57
C HIS A 50 -3.19 -15.13 0.27
N CYS A 51 -2.87 -13.84 0.37
CA CYS A 51 -2.63 -12.98 -0.80
C CYS A 51 -1.14 -12.82 -1.13
N THR A 52 -0.27 -13.66 -0.56
CA THR A 52 1.17 -13.63 -0.80
C THR A 52 1.67 -15.00 -1.24
N HIS A 53 2.40 -15.05 -2.35
CA HIS A 53 3.02 -16.28 -2.78
C HIS A 53 4.13 -16.68 -1.78
N PRO A 54 4.20 -17.95 -1.31
CA PRO A 54 5.11 -18.37 -0.23
C PRO A 54 6.57 -18.03 -0.47
N ALA A 55 7.02 -18.09 -1.73
CA ALA A 55 8.40 -17.76 -2.09
C ALA A 55 8.80 -16.32 -1.71
N MET A 56 7.86 -15.36 -1.67
CA MET A 56 8.18 -13.97 -1.31
C MET A 56 8.72 -13.86 0.13
N PHE A 57 8.23 -14.69 1.05
CA PHE A 57 8.70 -14.68 2.44
C PHE A 57 10.17 -15.10 2.58
N SER A 58 10.75 -15.78 1.60
CA SER A 58 12.18 -16.11 1.61
C SER A 58 13.10 -14.91 1.30
N TYR A 59 12.54 -13.83 0.75
CA TYR A 59 13.28 -12.60 0.42
C TYR A 59 13.14 -11.50 1.46
N LEU A 60 12.15 -11.60 2.35
CA LEU A 60 11.78 -10.56 3.31
C LEU A 60 12.00 -11.06 4.75
N PRO A 61 12.37 -10.17 5.68
CA PRO A 61 12.62 -10.54 7.08
C PRO A 61 11.31 -10.72 7.86
N ALA A 62 10.51 -11.72 7.51
CA ALA A 62 9.21 -11.98 8.15
C ALA A 62 8.94 -13.47 8.31
N ASP A 63 8.27 -13.83 9.40
CA ASP A 63 7.73 -15.17 9.62
C ASP A 63 6.36 -15.30 8.93
N PRO A 64 6.17 -16.19 7.95
CA PRO A 64 4.86 -16.39 7.30
C PRO A 64 3.72 -16.64 8.30
N GLU A 65 3.97 -17.38 9.38
CA GLU A 65 2.96 -17.75 10.36
C GLU A 65 2.36 -16.52 11.06
N SER A 66 3.21 -15.52 11.33
CA SER A 66 2.80 -14.26 11.96
C SER A 66 1.78 -13.47 11.11
N THR A 67 1.71 -13.73 9.80
CA THR A 67 0.84 -12.99 8.85
C THR A 67 -0.50 -13.66 8.57
N LYS A 68 -0.76 -14.86 9.13
CA LYS A 68 -1.99 -15.63 8.86
C LYS A 68 -3.27 -14.93 9.27
N ASN A 69 -3.22 -14.22 10.40
CA ASN A 69 -4.37 -13.52 10.99
C ASN A 69 -4.33 -12.00 10.76
N THR A 70 -3.40 -11.54 9.91
CA THR A 70 -3.24 -10.12 9.61
C THR A 70 -3.89 -9.80 8.27
N GLU A 71 -4.82 -8.84 8.29
CA GLU A 71 -5.40 -8.30 7.06
C GLU A 71 -4.33 -7.61 6.21
N MET A 72 -4.37 -7.88 4.91
CA MET A 72 -3.65 -7.13 3.88
C MET A 72 -4.38 -5.81 3.62
N LEU A 73 -3.67 -4.70 3.66
CA LEU A 73 -4.24 -3.40 3.29
C LEU A 73 -3.92 -3.08 1.83
N GLY A 74 -4.63 -2.13 1.25
CA GLY A 74 -4.36 -1.71 -0.12
C GLY A 74 -3.11 -0.85 -0.17
N ALA A 75 -2.23 -1.12 -1.14
CA ALA A 75 -1.04 -0.30 -1.39
C ALA A 75 -1.32 0.91 -2.32
N GLY A 76 -2.58 1.10 -2.72
CA GLY A 76 -2.97 2.17 -3.66
C GLY A 76 -2.94 3.57 -3.04
N ALA A 77 -3.08 3.71 -1.73
CA ALA A 77 -2.94 4.97 -1.00
C ALA A 77 -2.13 4.72 0.27
N ILE A 78 -0.93 5.29 0.35
CA ILE A 78 -0.04 5.15 1.51
C ILE A 78 0.65 6.48 1.80
N LEU A 79 0.57 6.94 3.04
CA LEU A 79 1.36 8.06 3.55
C LEU A 79 2.59 7.48 4.26
N ILE A 80 3.78 7.94 3.89
CA ILE A 80 5.06 7.42 4.38
C ILE A 80 5.89 8.61 4.88
N TYR A 81 6.35 8.55 6.12
CA TYR A 81 7.28 9.51 6.70
C TYR A 81 8.72 8.98 6.62
N ARG A 82 9.65 9.88 6.34
CA ARG A 82 11.08 9.60 6.31
C ARG A 82 11.63 9.51 7.73
N THR A 83 11.56 8.32 8.29
CA THR A 83 12.24 7.97 9.54
C THR A 83 13.28 6.89 9.29
N GLU A 84 14.31 6.81 10.15
CA GLU A 84 15.32 5.75 10.07
C GLU A 84 14.68 4.36 10.16
N LYS A 85 13.69 4.21 11.05
CA LYS A 85 12.88 3.00 11.20
C LYS A 85 12.19 2.61 9.89
N VAL A 86 11.43 3.52 9.30
CA VAL A 86 10.72 3.28 8.03
C VAL A 86 11.71 2.94 6.92
N TYR A 87 12.86 3.61 6.87
CA TYR A 87 13.87 3.32 5.87
C TYR A 87 14.40 1.89 6.00
N TRP A 88 14.91 1.50 7.17
CA TRP A 88 15.58 0.21 7.35
C TRP A 88 14.62 -0.97 7.42
N GLU A 89 13.43 -0.80 8.00
CA GLU A 89 12.48 -1.90 8.20
C GLU A 89 11.53 -2.08 7.02
N ILE A 90 11.29 -1.03 6.22
CA ILE A 90 10.29 -1.06 5.15
C ILE A 90 10.92 -0.72 3.79
N VAL A 91 11.38 0.51 3.59
CA VAL A 91 11.76 1.01 2.26
C VAL A 91 12.95 0.24 1.69
N HIS A 92 13.95 -0.05 2.51
CA HIS A 92 15.16 -0.77 2.11
C HIS A 92 14.82 -2.17 1.58
N TRP A 93 14.06 -2.96 2.34
CA TRP A 93 13.67 -4.31 1.96
C TRP A 93 12.72 -4.34 0.77
N HIS A 94 11.77 -3.41 0.72
CA HIS A 94 10.87 -3.29 -0.42
C HIS A 94 11.64 -2.98 -1.71
N TYR A 95 12.60 -2.05 -1.62
CA TYR A 95 13.48 -1.70 -2.74
C TYR A 95 14.34 -2.89 -3.19
N LEU A 96 14.98 -3.61 -2.26
CA LEU A 96 15.75 -4.82 -2.60
C LEU A 96 14.88 -5.90 -3.24
N CYS A 97 13.65 -6.09 -2.77
CA CYS A 97 12.70 -7.00 -3.38
C CYS A 97 12.34 -6.57 -4.81
N GLY A 98 12.13 -5.27 -5.06
CA GLY A 98 11.90 -4.76 -6.41
C GLY A 98 13.08 -4.92 -7.37
N LEU A 99 14.31 -4.99 -6.85
CA LEU A 99 15.52 -5.25 -7.62
C LEU A 99 15.86 -6.73 -7.78
N THR A 100 15.22 -7.60 -7.00
CA THR A 100 15.50 -9.03 -7.01
C THR A 100 14.49 -9.72 -7.92
N PRO A 101 14.93 -10.37 -9.00
CA PRO A 101 14.05 -11.20 -9.83
C PRO A 101 13.25 -12.16 -8.95
N ASP A 102 12.01 -12.43 -9.33
CA ASP A 102 11.13 -13.37 -8.63
C ASP A 102 10.68 -12.97 -7.22
N CYS A 103 11.15 -11.87 -6.62
CA CYS A 103 10.64 -11.46 -5.30
C CYS A 103 9.21 -10.91 -5.40
N LEU A 104 9.00 -9.84 -6.19
CA LEU A 104 7.66 -9.27 -6.43
C LEU A 104 6.81 -10.11 -7.38
N THR A 105 7.42 -10.90 -8.26
CA THR A 105 6.72 -11.72 -9.26
C THR A 105 7.23 -13.16 -9.24
N PRO A 106 7.03 -13.94 -8.15
CA PRO A 106 7.53 -15.30 -8.09
C PRO A 106 7.00 -16.18 -9.23
N PRO A 107 7.80 -17.14 -9.73
CA PRO A 107 7.34 -18.13 -10.69
C PRO A 107 6.10 -18.88 -10.19
N GLY A 108 5.10 -19.02 -11.04
CA GLY A 108 3.84 -19.69 -10.69
C GLY A 108 2.86 -18.83 -9.88
N HIS A 109 3.11 -17.53 -9.70
CA HIS A 109 2.14 -16.63 -9.10
C HIS A 109 0.82 -16.61 -9.87
N ILE A 110 -0.29 -16.50 -9.14
CA ILE A 110 -1.65 -16.38 -9.69
C ILE A 110 -2.22 -15.07 -9.18
N SER A 111 -2.70 -14.20 -10.06
CA SER A 111 -3.32 -12.92 -9.66
C SER A 111 -4.83 -13.01 -9.41
N ASN A 112 -5.46 -14.10 -9.85
CA ASN A 112 -6.91 -14.28 -9.75
C ASN A 112 -7.31 -14.82 -8.36
N CYS A 113 -7.96 -13.96 -7.57
CA CYS A 113 -8.47 -14.28 -6.22
C CYS A 113 -9.83 -15.02 -6.21
N ASP A 114 -10.53 -15.13 -7.33
CA ASP A 114 -11.83 -15.80 -7.39
C ASP A 114 -11.73 -17.34 -7.39
N LYS A 115 -10.52 -17.86 -7.65
CA LYS A 115 -10.22 -19.29 -7.66
C LYS A 115 -9.68 -19.81 -6.32
N VAL A 116 -9.72 -19.00 -5.27
CA VAL A 116 -9.19 -19.36 -3.95
C VAL A 116 -10.06 -20.46 -3.35
N THR A 117 -9.56 -21.69 -3.39
CA THR A 117 -10.13 -22.83 -2.66
C THR A 117 -9.50 -22.89 -1.26
N PRO A 118 -10.15 -23.54 -0.27
CA PRO A 118 -9.70 -23.53 1.12
C PRO A 118 -8.26 -24.04 1.36
N ASN A 119 -7.68 -24.80 0.41
CA ASN A 119 -6.43 -25.51 0.66
C ASN A 119 -5.21 -25.08 -0.18
N VAL A 120 -5.34 -24.49 -1.37
CA VAL A 120 -4.13 -24.30 -2.23
C VAL A 120 -4.31 -23.21 -3.30
N THR A 121 -4.52 -21.95 -2.94
CA THR A 121 -4.32 -20.88 -3.95
C THR A 121 -3.98 -19.55 -3.31
N PHE A 122 -2.73 -19.11 -3.48
CA PHE A 122 -2.29 -17.76 -3.14
C PHE A 122 -2.62 -16.86 -4.32
N CYS A 123 -3.56 -15.93 -4.14
CA CYS A 123 -3.74 -14.88 -5.13
C CYS A 123 -2.73 -13.76 -4.82
N HIS A 124 -1.60 -13.80 -5.52
CA HIS A 124 -0.47 -12.96 -5.20
C HIS A 124 -0.71 -11.50 -5.57
N ARG A 125 -0.41 -10.59 -4.63
CA ARG A 125 -0.61 -9.15 -4.77
C ARG A 125 0.70 -8.36 -4.91
N TYR A 126 1.76 -8.99 -5.43
CA TYR A 126 2.97 -8.30 -5.91
C TYR A 126 3.58 -7.31 -4.89
N ASP A 127 3.75 -6.03 -5.28
CA ASP A 127 4.28 -4.94 -4.45
C ASP A 127 3.44 -4.68 -3.19
N GLN A 128 2.11 -4.84 -3.27
CA GLN A 128 1.24 -4.78 -2.11
C GLN A 128 1.59 -5.86 -1.08
N SER A 129 1.83 -7.10 -1.50
CA SER A 129 2.29 -8.18 -0.60
C SER A 129 3.58 -7.80 0.12
N SER A 130 4.57 -7.28 -0.62
CA SER A 130 5.86 -6.87 -0.03
C SER A 130 5.69 -5.75 0.99
N LEU A 131 4.91 -4.72 0.67
CA LEU A 131 4.68 -3.59 1.56
C LEU A 131 3.94 -4.02 2.84
N ASP A 132 2.86 -4.79 2.72
CA ASP A 132 2.08 -5.22 3.89
C ASP A 132 2.88 -6.13 4.82
N ILE A 133 3.71 -7.04 4.29
CA ILE A 133 4.61 -7.85 5.10
C ILE A 133 5.55 -6.96 5.93
N LEU A 134 6.20 -6.00 5.28
CA LEU A 134 7.22 -5.17 5.92
C LEU A 134 6.62 -4.19 6.93
N VAL A 135 5.52 -3.52 6.57
CA VAL A 135 4.79 -2.61 7.45
C VAL A 135 4.27 -3.35 8.68
N THR A 136 3.64 -4.51 8.49
CA THR A 136 3.05 -5.23 9.60
C THR A 136 4.12 -5.79 10.55
N ASN A 137 5.24 -6.30 10.01
CA ASN A 137 6.35 -6.78 10.80
C ASN A 137 7.03 -5.66 11.61
N SER A 138 7.21 -4.48 11.00
CA SER A 138 7.75 -3.27 11.66
C SER A 138 6.89 -2.78 12.83
N LEU A 139 5.60 -3.12 12.84
CA LEU A 139 4.61 -2.65 13.82
C LEU A 139 3.98 -3.78 14.62
N SER A 140 4.68 -4.90 14.76
CA SER A 140 4.30 -6.06 15.59
C SER A 140 2.88 -6.56 15.29
N HIS A 141 2.48 -6.51 14.01
CA HIS A 141 1.17 -6.94 13.53
C HIS A 141 -0.01 -6.17 14.13
N ASN A 142 0.24 -5.02 14.76
CA ASN A 142 -0.81 -4.17 15.30
C ASN A 142 -1.29 -3.16 14.26
N ARG A 143 -2.35 -3.55 13.55
CA ARG A 143 -2.98 -2.76 12.49
C ARG A 143 -3.36 -1.33 12.89
N THR A 144 -3.77 -1.11 14.15
CA THR A 144 -4.17 0.23 14.63
C THR A 144 -3.04 1.26 14.55
N LEU A 145 -1.77 0.82 14.46
CA LEU A 145 -0.61 1.69 14.34
C LEU A 145 -0.34 2.16 12.91
N TYR A 146 -1.00 1.62 11.90
CA TYR A 146 -0.74 1.99 10.50
C TYR A 146 -1.99 2.07 9.62
N THR A 147 -3.20 1.95 10.18
CA THR A 147 -4.43 2.25 9.46
C THR A 147 -4.89 3.67 9.71
N ALA A 148 -5.43 4.29 8.66
CA ALA A 148 -6.23 5.49 8.84
C ALA A 148 -7.46 5.21 9.73
N PRO A 149 -7.96 6.21 10.46
CA PRO A 149 -9.15 6.03 11.29
C PRO A 149 -10.37 5.61 10.47
N GLU A 150 -11.23 4.76 11.04
CA GLU A 150 -12.47 4.36 10.38
C GLU A 150 -13.30 5.57 9.94
N ASN A 151 -13.99 5.48 8.81
CA ASN A 151 -14.80 6.55 8.26
C ASN A 151 -14.03 7.87 7.97
N PHE A 152 -12.69 7.85 7.93
CA PHE A 152 -11.90 8.99 7.49
C PHE A 152 -11.95 9.18 5.97
N ILE A 153 -11.74 8.09 5.23
CA ILE A 153 -11.61 8.10 3.77
C ILE A 153 -12.35 6.91 3.17
N LEU A 154 -12.97 7.15 2.02
CA LEU A 154 -13.50 6.11 1.15
C LEU A 154 -12.58 6.01 -0.07
N VAL A 155 -11.95 4.84 -0.26
CA VAL A 155 -11.15 4.57 -1.46
C VAL A 155 -12.05 3.98 -2.53
N GLN A 156 -12.28 4.73 -3.61
CA GLN A 156 -13.06 4.26 -4.75
C GLN A 156 -12.13 3.82 -5.88
N ARG A 157 -12.43 2.69 -6.52
CA ARG A 157 -11.71 2.17 -7.69
C ARG A 157 -12.63 2.17 -8.90
N TYR A 158 -12.06 2.35 -10.09
CA TYR A 158 -12.78 2.27 -11.38
C TYR A 158 -13.91 3.30 -11.58
N VAL A 159 -13.97 4.35 -10.76
CA VAL A 159 -14.87 5.49 -10.97
C VAL A 159 -14.17 6.49 -11.89
N THR A 160 -14.37 6.33 -13.20
CA THR A 160 -13.83 7.25 -14.21
C THR A 160 -14.96 8.13 -14.77
N SER A 161 -14.78 9.44 -14.69
CA SER A 161 -15.57 10.39 -15.47
C SER A 161 -14.83 10.74 -16.75
N ASN A 162 -15.51 10.66 -17.90
CA ASN A 162 -14.96 11.14 -19.15
C ASN A 162 -15.03 12.68 -19.16
N PHE A 163 -13.87 13.33 -19.19
CA PHE A 163 -13.79 14.78 -19.35
C PHE A 163 -13.55 15.10 -20.83
N PRO A 164 -14.39 15.91 -21.48
CA PRO A 164 -14.08 16.41 -22.81
C PRO A 164 -12.84 17.31 -22.72
N LEU A 165 -11.73 16.86 -23.31
CA LEU A 165 -10.52 17.67 -23.42
C LEU A 165 -10.81 18.88 -24.31
N LYS A 166 -10.85 20.08 -23.72
CA LYS A 166 -10.88 21.33 -24.49
C LYS A 166 -9.44 21.73 -24.79
N LYS A 167 -9.07 21.80 -26.07
CA LYS A 167 -7.83 22.48 -26.47
C LYS A 167 -7.96 23.96 -26.10
N CYS A 168 -6.92 24.52 -25.50
CA CYS A 168 -6.86 25.97 -25.32
C CYS A 168 -6.77 26.61 -26.71
N ASN A 169 -7.67 27.54 -27.03
CA ASN A 169 -7.56 28.34 -28.25
C ASN A 169 -6.40 29.33 -28.06
N THR A 170 -5.38 29.19 -28.90
CA THR A 170 -4.22 30.10 -28.95
C THR A 170 -4.58 31.53 -29.39
N ASP A 171 -5.81 31.74 -29.85
CA ASP A 171 -6.25 33.01 -30.44
C ASP A 171 -6.60 34.10 -29.40
N ASN A 172 -6.60 33.77 -28.11
CA ASN A 172 -6.87 34.72 -27.01
C ASN A 172 -5.66 34.98 -26.09
N MET A 173 -4.45 34.61 -26.50
CA MET A 173 -3.21 35.04 -25.84
C MET A 173 -2.64 36.28 -26.54
N SER A 174 -3.40 37.37 -26.58
CA SER A 174 -2.83 38.70 -26.82
C SER A 174 -2.35 39.28 -25.50
N ALA A 175 -1.04 39.53 -25.44
CA ALA A 175 -0.36 40.31 -24.41
C ALA A 175 -0.84 41.76 -24.36
#